data_AF-A0A2E3YBK7-F1
#
_entry.id   AF-A0A2E3YBK7-F1
#
_cell.length_a   1.000
_cell.length_b   1.000
_cell.length_c   1.000
_cell.angle_alpha   90.00
_cell.angle_beta   90.00
_cell.angle_gamma   90.00
#
_symmetry.space_group_name_H-M   'P 1'
#
loop_
_entity.id
_entity.type
_entity.pdbx_description
1 polymer ?
#
loop_
_entity_poly.entity_id
_entity_poly.type
_entity_poly.pdbx_seq_one_letter_code
_entity_poly.pdbx_strand_id
1 'polypeptide(L)'
;MIVSDADIIEALQKYRGIVTSAAKQVGMTRSSLSRRIHRTKHLEEELHEIRETAVDDAEHMLFQKIEEGHVASIIFFLKCFGKDRGYVERPERTSTPPMAQVVIPRRELTLEEWKANNRALERGED
;
A
#
# COMPACT_ATOMS: atom_id res chain seq x y z
N MET A 1 7.56 28.85 16.88
CA MET A 1 8.55 27.91 17.44
C MET A 1 9.39 27.41 16.28
N ILE A 2 10.68 27.70 16.26
CA ILE A 2 11.56 27.16 15.20
C ILE A 2 11.91 25.75 15.65
N VAL A 3 11.38 24.75 14.95
CA VAL A 3 11.71 23.34 15.22
C VAL A 3 13.11 23.09 14.66
N SER A 4 14.04 22.63 15.49
CA SER A 4 15.39 22.28 15.06
C SER A 4 15.44 20.91 14.38
N ASP A 5 16.52 20.61 13.66
CA ASP A 5 16.70 19.29 13.06
C ASP A 5 16.90 18.21 14.15
N ALA A 6 17.53 18.57 15.27
CA ALA A 6 17.71 17.69 16.42
C ALA A 6 16.36 17.28 17.06
N ASP A 7 15.43 18.23 17.24
CA ASP A 7 14.09 17.95 17.78
C ASP A 7 13.32 16.97 16.89
N ILE A 8 13.54 17.06 15.56
CA ILE A 8 12.94 16.16 14.59
C ILE A 8 13.53 14.75 14.74
N ILE A 9 14.85 14.63 14.83
CA ILE A 9 15.53 13.34 14.98
C ILE A 9 15.09 12.67 16.28
N GLU A 10 15.05 13.39 17.41
CA GLU A 10 14.58 12.86 18.69
C GLU A 10 13.13 12.36 18.59
N ALA A 11 12.25 13.15 17.96
CA ALA A 11 10.87 12.72 17.73
C ALA A 11 10.80 11.48 16.82
N LEU A 12 11.63 11.39 15.78
CA LEU A 12 11.68 10.22 14.90
C LEU A 12 12.18 8.97 15.63
N GLN A 13 13.22 9.09 16.45
CA GLN A 13 13.74 7.99 17.27
C GLN A 13 12.68 7.48 18.24
N LYS A 14 12.02 8.38 18.98
CA LYS A 14 10.97 8.04 19.94
C LYS A 14 9.80 7.26 19.31
N TYR A 15 9.47 7.57 18.06
CA TYR A 15 8.37 6.95 17.33
C TYR A 15 8.84 5.96 16.25
N ARG A 16 10.06 5.43 16.34
CA ARG A 16 10.57 4.37 15.44
C ARG A 16 10.42 4.72 13.95
N GLY A 17 10.67 5.98 13.59
CA GLY A 17 10.57 6.46 12.20
C GLY A 17 9.15 6.70 11.67
N ILE A 18 8.12 6.66 12.52
CA ILE A 18 6.73 6.99 12.15
C ILE A 18 6.57 8.52 12.05
N VAL A 19 6.70 9.02 10.81
CA VAL A 19 6.64 10.46 10.49
C VAL A 19 5.36 11.13 10.97
N THR A 20 4.21 10.44 10.95
CA THR A 20 2.93 11.01 11.41
C THR A 20 2.94 11.30 12.92
N SER A 21 3.51 10.41 13.72
CA SER A 21 3.59 10.55 15.17
C SER A 21 4.64 11.58 15.57
N ALA A 22 5.80 11.53 14.91
CA ALA A 22 6.84 12.56 15.08
C ALA A 22 6.29 13.96 14.73
N ALA A 23 5.61 14.12 13.59
CA ALA A 23 5.03 15.40 13.19
C ALA A 23 4.06 15.97 14.24
N LYS A 24 3.21 15.12 14.83
CA LYS A 24 2.31 15.53 15.92
C LYS A 24 3.08 16.01 17.16
N GLN A 25 4.18 15.35 17.52
CA GLN A 25 5.03 15.70 18.66
C GLN A 25 5.70 17.07 18.47
N VAL A 26 6.27 17.35 17.28
CA VAL A 26 6.90 18.64 16.97
C VAL A 26 5.92 19.74 16.54
N GLY A 27 4.61 19.46 16.53
CA GLY A 27 3.58 20.44 16.15
C GLY A 27 3.56 20.79 14.66
N MET A 28 4.02 19.89 13.80
CA MET A 28 4.03 20.06 12.33
C MET A 28 2.99 19.16 11.66
N THR A 29 2.57 19.51 10.44
CA THR A 29 1.82 18.58 9.60
C THR A 29 2.74 17.50 9.05
N ARG A 30 2.22 16.27 8.87
CA ARG A 30 2.98 15.15 8.29
C ARG A 30 3.61 15.52 6.95
N SER A 31 2.91 16.28 6.11
CA SER A 31 3.40 16.74 4.81
C SER A 31 4.57 17.72 4.93
N SER A 32 4.52 18.66 5.88
CA SER A 32 5.60 19.63 6.10
C SER A 32 6.85 18.94 6.64
N LEU A 33 6.68 18.03 7.61
CA LEU A 33 7.82 17.26 8.15
C LEU A 33 8.44 16.37 7.07
N SER A 34 7.61 15.65 6.30
CA SER A 34 8.10 14.82 5.20
C SER A 34 8.86 15.65 4.16
N ARG A 35 8.35 16.82 3.76
CA ARG A 35 9.06 17.71 2.83
C ARG A 35 10.40 18.19 3.39
N ARG A 36 10.48 18.47 4.69
CA ARG A 36 11.74 18.89 5.35
C ARG A 36 12.77 17.77 5.34
N ILE A 37 12.35 16.55 5.67
CA ILE A 37 13.22 15.36 5.64
C ILE A 37 13.81 15.16 4.24
N HIS A 38 12.99 15.15 3.18
CA HIS A 38 13.49 14.95 1.80
C HIS A 38 14.37 16.10 1.27
N ARG A 39 14.34 17.27 1.91
CA ARG A 39 15.19 18.42 1.50
C ARG A 39 16.54 18.41 2.19
N THR A 40 16.65 17.74 3.33
CA THR A 40 17.85 17.71 4.16
C THR A 40 18.40 16.30 4.15
N LYS A 41 19.47 16.08 3.38
CA LYS A 41 20.11 14.76 3.23
C LYS A 41 20.40 14.07 4.57
N HIS A 42 20.90 14.82 5.56
CA HIS A 42 21.17 14.28 6.90
C HIS A 42 19.91 13.73 7.60
N LEU A 43 18.77 14.44 7.53
CA LEU A 43 17.52 13.96 8.13
C LEU A 43 16.97 12.71 7.43
N GLU A 44 17.23 12.57 6.13
CA GLU A 44 16.85 11.41 5.34
C GLU A 44 17.70 10.18 5.72
N GLU A 45 19.01 10.36 5.87
CA GLU A 45 19.94 9.32 6.35
C GLU A 45 19.56 8.86 7.76
N GLU A 46 19.37 9.80 8.70
CA GLU A 46 18.94 9.48 10.07
C GLU A 46 17.58 8.75 10.10
N LEU A 47 16.61 9.18 9.29
CA LEU A 47 15.33 8.48 9.19
C LEU A 47 15.49 7.04 8.69
N HIS A 48 16.41 6.82 7.74
CA HIS A 48 16.70 5.49 7.24
C HIS A 48 17.31 4.61 8.33
N GLU A 49 18.34 5.09 9.02
CA GLU A 49 18.99 4.36 10.12
C GLU A 49 18.00 3.99 11.23
N ILE A 50 17.16 4.95 11.66
CA ILE A 50 16.11 4.72 12.66
C ILE A 50 15.14 3.61 12.22
N ARG A 51 14.84 3.53 10.91
CA ARG A 51 13.94 2.50 10.38
C ARG A 51 14.60 1.14 10.31
N GLU A 52 15.87 1.06 9.96
CA GLU A 52 16.63 -0.20 10.00
C GLU A 52 16.65 -0.74 11.44
N THR A 53 16.98 0.10 12.43
CA THR A 53 16.92 -0.30 13.84
C THR A 53 15.51 -0.73 14.28
N ALA A 54 14.47 -0.05 13.80
CA ALA A 54 13.10 -0.45 14.10
C ALA A 54 12.71 -1.80 13.49
N VAL A 55 13.28 -2.14 12.34
CA VAL A 55 13.11 -3.46 11.72
C VAL A 55 13.86 -4.52 12.53
N ASP A 56 15.11 -4.27 12.92
CA ASP A 56 15.90 -5.17 13.76
C ASP A 56 15.18 -5.51 15.08
N ASP A 57 14.61 -4.49 15.73
CA ASP A 57 13.79 -4.66 16.94
C ASP A 57 12.56 -5.55 16.68
N ALA A 58 11.90 -5.36 15.53
CA ALA A 58 10.74 -6.16 15.15
C ALA A 58 11.14 -7.62 14.86
N GLU A 59 12.30 -7.85 14.24
CA GLU A 59 12.86 -9.18 14.04
C GLU A 59 13.16 -9.87 15.37
N HIS A 60 13.79 -9.16 16.31
CA HIS A 60 14.03 -9.68 17.65
C HIS A 60 12.72 -10.10 18.33
N MET A 61 11.71 -9.22 18.32
CA MET A 61 10.38 -9.53 18.88
C MET A 61 9.70 -10.71 18.17
N LEU A 62 9.87 -10.82 16.85
CA LEU A 62 9.34 -11.94 16.06
C LEU A 62 9.99 -13.27 16.50
N PHE A 63 11.31 -13.30 16.69
CA PHE A 63 12.02 -14.50 17.17
C PHE A 63 11.59 -14.90 18.58
N GLN A 64 11.43 -13.95 19.50
CA GLN A 64 10.90 -14.24 20.84
C GLN A 64 9.51 -14.90 20.77
N LYS A 65 8.63 -14.40 19.89
CA LYS A 65 7.29 -15.00 19.69
C LYS A 65 7.35 -16.39 19.06
N ILE A 66 8.35 -16.65 18.21
CA ILE A 66 8.59 -17.98 17.65
C ILE A 66 9.04 -18.96 18.74
N GLU A 67 9.94 -18.55 19.62
CA GLU A 67 10.39 -19.35 20.77
C GLU A 67 9.26 -19.66 21.75
N GLU A 68 8.34 -18.71 21.96
CA GLU A 68 7.11 -18.92 22.74
C GLU A 68 6.10 -19.89 22.05
N GLY A 69 6.34 -20.28 20.80
CA GLY A 69 5.46 -21.18 20.05
C GLY A 69 4.25 -20.49 19.40
N HIS A 70 4.29 -19.18 19.18
CA HIS A 70 3.20 -18.45 18.53
C HIS A 70 3.07 -18.86 17.05
N VAL A 71 2.07 -19.69 16.74
CA VAL A 71 1.87 -20.33 15.43
C VAL A 71 1.86 -19.34 14.28
N ALA A 72 1.17 -18.20 14.42
CA ALA A 72 1.11 -17.21 13.35
C ALA A 72 2.48 -16.57 13.05
N SER A 73 3.33 -16.38 14.07
CA SER A 73 4.69 -15.85 13.90
C SER A 73 5.59 -16.84 13.18
N ILE A 74 5.49 -18.12 13.53
CA ILE A 74 6.22 -19.22 12.86
C ILE A 74 5.82 -19.31 11.39
N ILE A 75 4.51 -19.33 11.11
CA ILE A 75 3.99 -19.38 9.74
C ILE A 75 4.44 -18.16 8.94
N PHE A 76 4.34 -16.96 9.52
CA PHE A 76 4.76 -15.72 8.87
C PHE A 76 6.25 -15.75 8.54
N PHE A 77 7.10 -16.13 9.49
CA PHE A 77 8.55 -16.25 9.28
C PHE A 77 8.89 -17.24 8.16
N LEU A 78 8.28 -18.43 8.17
CA LEU A 78 8.50 -19.44 7.12
C LEU A 78 8.03 -18.95 5.75
N LYS A 79 6.92 -18.22 5.66
CA LYS A 79 6.47 -17.63 4.39
C LYS A 79 7.40 -16.53 3.86
N CYS A 80 8.10 -15.83 4.75
CA CYS A 80 9.01 -14.75 4.37
C CYS A 80 10.42 -15.26 4.06
N PHE A 81 11.03 -16.00 4.98
CA PHE A 81 12.42 -16.48 4.88
C PHE A 81 12.55 -17.92 4.37
N GLY A 82 11.49 -18.73 4.48
CA GLY A 82 11.48 -20.13 4.03
C GLY A 82 11.05 -20.31 2.58
N LYS A 83 10.94 -19.25 1.77
CA LYS A 83 10.48 -19.34 0.37
C LYS A 83 11.32 -20.31 -0.46
N ASP A 84 12.64 -20.29 -0.28
CA ASP A 84 13.57 -21.19 -0.96
C ASP A 84 13.39 -22.67 -0.55
N ARG A 85 12.75 -22.91 0.59
CA ARG A 85 12.39 -24.24 1.10
C ARG A 85 10.96 -24.66 0.69
N GLY A 86 10.28 -23.87 -0.13
CA GLY A 86 8.95 -24.18 -0.65
C GLY A 86 7.78 -23.63 0.18
N TYR A 87 8.01 -22.78 1.18
CA TYR A 87 6.95 -22.14 1.98
C TYR A 87 6.30 -20.96 1.24
N VAL A 88 5.85 -21.18 0.01
CA VAL A 88 5.20 -20.17 -0.83
C VAL A 88 3.71 -20.50 -0.94
N GLU A 89 2.84 -19.52 -0.72
CA GLU A 89 1.42 -19.68 -1.04
C GLU A 89 1.24 -19.70 -2.56
N ARG A 90 0.66 -20.79 -3.07
CA ARG A 90 0.29 -20.86 -4.47
C ARG A 90 -1.03 -20.12 -4.67
N PRO A 91 -1.08 -19.00 -5.42
CA PRO A 91 -2.35 -18.40 -5.76
C PRO A 91 -3.12 -19.35 -6.67
N GLU A 92 -4.36 -19.67 -6.29
CA GLU A 92 -5.27 -20.45 -7.10
C GLU A 92 -5.76 -19.58 -8.27
N ARG A 93 -5.06 -19.64 -9.41
CA ARG A 93 -5.51 -18.96 -10.62
C ARG A 93 -6.64 -19.78 -11.24
N THR A 94 -7.87 -19.42 -10.96
CA THR A 94 -9.01 -19.82 -11.79
C THR A 94 -8.86 -19.09 -13.12
N SER A 95 -8.49 -19.81 -14.18
CA SER A 95 -8.56 -19.26 -15.54
C SER A 95 -10.03 -19.15 -15.93
N THR A 96 -10.69 -18.09 -15.48
CA THR A 96 -11.96 -17.70 -16.09
C THR A 96 -11.63 -17.32 -17.53
N PRO A 97 -12.14 -18.04 -18.55
CA PRO A 97 -11.94 -17.61 -19.92
C PRO A 97 -12.46 -16.18 -20.03
N PRO A 98 -11.74 -15.25 -20.70
CA PRO A 98 -12.21 -13.88 -20.85
C PRO A 98 -13.62 -13.96 -21.46
N MET A 99 -14.59 -13.35 -20.79
CA MET A 99 -15.95 -13.27 -21.33
C MET A 99 -15.84 -12.76 -22.76
N ALA A 100 -16.33 -13.54 -23.72
CA ALA A 100 -16.20 -13.25 -25.12
C ALA A 100 -16.68 -11.82 -25.39
N GLN A 101 -15.76 -10.92 -25.69
CA GLN A 101 -16.13 -9.57 -26.11
C GLN A 101 -16.76 -9.69 -27.49
N VAL A 102 -18.06 -9.45 -27.59
CA VAL A 102 -18.73 -9.28 -28.87
C VAL A 102 -18.36 -7.88 -29.38
N VAL A 103 -17.36 -7.82 -30.27
CA VAL A 103 -17.07 -6.60 -31.03
C VAL A 103 -18.17 -6.45 -32.07
N ILE A 104 -19.15 -5.57 -31.81
CA ILE A 104 -20.11 -5.18 -32.83
C ILE A 104 -19.36 -4.23 -33.78
N PRO A 105 -19.16 -4.59 -35.06
CA PRO A 105 -18.56 -3.67 -36.01
C PRO A 105 -19.44 -2.42 -36.09
N ARG A 106 -18.83 -1.23 -36.01
CA ARG A 106 -19.51 0.05 -36.19
C ARG A 106 -20.00 0.16 -37.63
N ARG A 107 -21.12 -0.49 -37.92
CA ARG A 107 -21.89 -0.31 -39.14
C ARG A 107 -22.76 0.93 -38.93
N GLU A 108 -22.70 1.86 -39.87
CA GLU A 108 -23.66 2.95 -39.91
C GLU A 108 -25.04 2.34 -40.15
N LEU A 109 -25.93 2.46 -39.15
CA LEU A 109 -27.33 2.13 -39.34
C LEU A 109 -27.99 3.27 -40.11
N THR A 110 -28.85 2.90 -41.04
CA THR A 110 -29.73 3.89 -41.66
C THR A 110 -30.72 4.42 -40.64
N LEU A 111 -31.23 5.64 -40.86
CA LEU A 111 -32.19 6.29 -39.96
C LEU A 111 -33.46 5.43 -39.75
N GLU A 112 -33.86 4.68 -40.78
CA GLU A 112 -35.02 3.79 -40.75
C GLU A 112 -34.77 2.53 -39.90
N GLU A 113 -33.58 1.92 -40.00
CA GLU A 113 -33.18 0.78 -39.15
C GLU A 113 -33.07 1.21 -37.67
N TRP A 114 -32.58 2.42 -37.40
CA TRP A 114 -32.48 2.96 -36.04
C TRP A 114 -33.86 3.17 -35.42
N LYS A 115 -34.80 3.80 -36.16
CA LYS A 115 -36.19 3.99 -35.71
C LYS A 115 -36.93 2.67 -35.50
N ALA A 116 -36.68 1.67 -36.34
CA ALA A 116 -37.27 0.34 -36.20
C ALA A 116 -36.79 -0.37 -34.92
N ASN A 117 -35.50 -0.30 -34.62
CA ASN A 117 -34.92 -0.93 -33.42
C ASN A 117 -35.28 -0.21 -32.12
N ASN A 118 -35.44 1.11 -32.16
CA ASN A 118 -35.72 1.93 -30.98
C ASN A 118 -37.20 2.29 -30.82
N ARG A 119 -38.09 1.62 -31.55
CA ARG A 119 -39.54 1.85 -31.55
C ARG A 119 -40.20 1.69 -30.17
N ALA A 120 -39.52 1.05 -29.21
CA ALA A 120 -39.95 0.93 -27.82
C ALA A 120 -39.63 2.15 -26.94
N LEU A 121 -38.68 3.01 -27.35
CA LEU A 121 -38.24 4.17 -26.56
C LEU A 121 -39.12 5.42 -26.78
N GLU A 122 -39.84 5.51 -27.89
CA GLU A 122 -40.70 6.66 -28.22
C GLU A 122 -42.13 6.57 -27.64
N ARG A 123 -42.51 5.47 -26.97
CA ARG A 123 -43.84 5.33 -26.32
C ARG A 123 -43.85 5.78 -24.84
N GLY A 124 -42.88 6.60 -24.44
CA GLY A 124 -42.67 7.00 -23.06
C GLY A 124 -42.90 8.49 -22.76
N GLU A 125 -43.51 9.24 -23.67
CA GLU A 125 -43.87 10.65 -23.44
C GLU A 125 -45.35 10.86 -23.81
N ASP A 126 -46.24 10.44 -22.92
CA ASP A 126 -47.60 10.96 -22.76
C ASP A 126 -47.91 11.06 -21.26
#